data_AF-A0A150AUC9-F1
#
_entry.id   AF-A0A150AUC9-F1
#
_cell.length_a   1.000
_cell.length_b   1.000
_cell.length_c   1.000
_cell.angle_alpha   90.00
_cell.angle_beta   90.00
_cell.angle_gamma   90.00
#
_symmetry.space_group_name_H-M   'P 1'
#
loop_
_entity.id
_entity.type
_entity.pdbx_description
1 polymer ?
#
loop_
_entity_poly.entity_id
_entity_poly.type
_entity_poly.pdbx_seq_one_letter_code
_entity_poly.pdbx_strand_id
1 'polypeptide(L)'
;MDTVNKIIGRNIQSFLESRDLNKAWVRKRADIEEHIFDDILSGKEKIDVHVHVAKINKLFGIKDPAYFYQTNFNYTKPRKQLNCKENFLEYINSSHKGTATPELNEGFEVFIDLVELIDILKATTK
;
A
#
# COMPACT_ATOMS: atom_id res chain seq x y z
N MET A 1 17.82 8.45 -21.22
CA MET A 1 17.36 7.20 -20.56
C MET A 1 17.07 7.53 -19.12
N ASP A 2 15.92 7.13 -18.61
CA ASP A 2 15.68 7.19 -17.17
C ASP A 2 16.57 6.16 -16.47
N THR A 3 17.18 6.57 -15.36
CA THR A 3 17.96 5.66 -14.53
C THR A 3 17.02 4.71 -13.80
N VAL A 4 17.53 3.55 -13.39
CA VAL A 4 16.73 2.54 -12.66
C VAL A 4 16.07 3.17 -11.42
N ASN A 5 16.79 4.04 -10.69
CA ASN A 5 16.25 4.73 -9.51
C ASN A 5 15.09 5.66 -9.85
N LYS A 6 15.15 6.39 -10.97
CA LYS A 6 14.04 7.23 -11.44
C LYS A 6 12.81 6.42 -11.82
N ILE A 7 13.00 5.26 -12.45
CA ILE A 7 11.92 4.35 -12.78
C ILE A 7 11.25 3.84 -11.50
N ILE A 8 12.05 3.38 -10.53
CA ILE A 8 11.55 2.90 -9.23
C ILE A 8 10.77 3.99 -8.49
N GLY A 9 11.34 5.19 -8.37
CA GLY A 9 10.70 6.32 -7.69
C GLY A 9 9.34 6.65 -8.29
N ARG A 10 9.27 6.73 -9.63
CA ARG A 10 8.01 6.96 -10.37
C ARG A 10 7.00 5.84 -10.17
N ASN A 11 7.45 4.58 -10.17
CA ASN A 11 6.58 3.42 -9.98
C ASN A 11 5.99 3.39 -8.57
N ILE A 12 6.80 3.65 -7.53
CA ILE A 12 6.34 3.76 -6.14
C ILE A 12 5.35 4.92 -6.02
N GLN A 13 5.66 6.08 -6.58
CA GLN A 13 4.77 7.23 -6.54
C GLN A 13 3.41 6.93 -7.19
N SER A 14 3.42 6.33 -8.39
CA SER A 14 2.20 5.93 -9.10
C SER A 14 1.39 4.89 -8.32
N PHE A 15 2.06 3.96 -7.64
CA PHE A 15 1.41 2.96 -6.79
C PHE A 15 0.71 3.58 -5.57
N LEU A 16 1.35 4.57 -4.93
CA LEU A 16 0.80 5.26 -3.76
C LEU A 16 -0.37 6.16 -4.15
N GLU A 17 -0.21 6.94 -5.21
CA GLU A 17 -1.21 7.90 -5.69
C GLU A 17 -2.47 7.18 -6.20
N SER A 18 -2.32 6.03 -6.86
CA SER A 18 -3.48 5.25 -7.32
C SER A 18 -4.31 4.63 -6.19
N ARG A 19 -3.76 4.57 -4.98
CA ARG A 19 -4.41 4.01 -3.79
C ARG A 19 -4.76 5.09 -2.75
N ASP A 20 -4.61 6.36 -3.11
CA ASP A 20 -4.81 7.51 -2.20
C ASP A 20 -4.02 7.35 -0.88
N LEU A 21 -2.82 6.76 -0.97
CA LEU A 21 -2.02 6.46 0.21
C LEU A 21 -1.24 7.70 0.67
N ASN A 22 -1.37 8.03 1.95
CA ASN A 22 -0.62 9.11 2.56
C ASN A 22 0.88 8.76 2.64
N LYS A 23 1.72 9.52 1.93
CA LYS A 23 3.18 9.35 1.88
C LYS A 23 3.84 9.38 3.27
N ALA A 24 3.40 10.25 4.17
CA ALA A 24 3.92 10.31 5.55
C ALA A 24 3.56 9.06 6.36
N TRP A 25 2.37 8.50 6.16
CA TRP A 25 1.96 7.24 6.79
C TRP A 25 2.81 6.07 6.30
N VAL A 26 3.03 5.98 4.98
CA VAL A 26 3.84 4.92 4.36
C VAL A 26 5.28 4.97 4.86
N ARG A 27 5.89 6.16 4.83
CA ARG A 27 7.23 6.41 5.35
C ARG A 27 7.38 5.92 6.79
N LYS A 28 6.47 6.35 7.68
CA LYS A 28 6.53 6.00 9.11
C LYS A 28 6.39 4.50 9.34
N ARG A 29 5.51 3.83 8.59
CA ARG A 29 5.26 2.38 8.72
C ARG A 29 6.33 1.52 8.06
N ALA A 30 6.98 2.02 7.02
CA ALA A 30 8.11 1.37 6.38
C ALA A 30 9.43 1.57 7.14
N ASP A 31 9.44 2.39 8.20
CA ASP A 31 10.66 2.74 8.95
C ASP A 31 11.74 3.33 8.03
N ILE A 32 11.36 4.36 7.26
CA ILE A 32 12.25 5.08 6.35
C ILE A 32 12.33 6.54 6.80
N GLU A 33 13.54 7.09 6.87
CA GLU A 33 13.74 8.51 7.20
C GLU A 33 13.16 9.43 6.11
N GLU A 34 12.75 10.64 6.48
CA GLU A 34 12.08 11.58 5.54
C GLU A 34 12.89 11.84 4.29
N HIS A 35 14.12 12.31 4.49
CA HIS A 35 15.01 12.70 3.41
C HIS A 35 15.33 11.51 2.49
N ILE A 36 15.43 10.30 3.04
CA ILE A 36 15.66 9.07 2.28
C ILE A 36 14.42 8.73 1.44
N PHE A 37 13.23 8.80 2.03
CA PHE A 37 11.99 8.51 1.34
C PHE A 37 11.75 9.48 0.16
N ASP A 38 11.96 10.77 0.38
CA ASP A 38 11.82 11.80 -0.65
C ASP A 38 12.86 11.62 -1.77
N ASP A 39 14.08 11.24 -1.41
CA ASP A 39 15.14 11.00 -2.38
C ASP A 39 14.88 9.74 -3.23
N ILE A 40 14.26 8.70 -2.66
CA ILE A 40 13.78 7.52 -3.39
C ILE A 40 12.70 7.92 -4.39
N LEU A 41 11.69 8.67 -3.95
CA LEU A 41 10.61 9.13 -4.83
C LEU A 41 11.14 10.03 -5.95
N SER A 42 12.16 10.84 -5.66
CA SER A 42 12.85 11.69 -6.64
C SER A 42 13.83 10.93 -7.55
N GLY A 43 14.12 9.67 -7.25
CA GLY A 43 15.04 8.83 -8.02
C GLY A 43 16.51 9.24 -7.92
N LYS A 44 16.95 9.76 -6.75
CA LYS A 44 18.37 10.09 -6.53
C LYS A 44 19.26 8.83 -6.54
N GLU A 45 20.47 8.96 -7.06
CA GLU A 45 21.39 7.82 -7.29
C GLU A 45 22.21 7.41 -6.07
N LYS A 46 22.34 8.28 -5.06
CA LYS A 46 23.24 8.07 -3.91
C LYS A 46 22.68 7.14 -2.82
N ILE A 47 21.53 6.52 -3.06
CA ILE A 47 20.80 5.77 -2.05
C ILE A 47 20.75 4.30 -2.45
N ASP A 48 20.93 3.43 -1.47
CA ASP A 48 20.66 2.01 -1.61
C ASP A 48 19.14 1.78 -1.69
N VAL A 49 18.58 2.08 -2.86
CA VAL A 49 17.15 2.02 -3.14
C VAL A 49 16.59 0.61 -2.91
N HIS A 50 17.41 -0.44 -3.08
CA HIS A 50 16.99 -1.82 -2.95
C HIS A 50 16.53 -2.15 -1.52
N VAL A 51 17.26 -1.69 -0.50
CA VAL A 51 16.92 -1.91 0.92
C VAL A 51 15.58 -1.26 1.26
N HIS A 52 15.34 -0.04 0.77
CA HIS A 52 14.11 0.69 1.05
C HIS A 52 12.92 0.18 0.25
N VAL A 53 13.13 -0.26 -0.99
CA VAL A 53 12.11 -0.96 -1.77
C VAL A 53 11.68 -2.25 -1.06
N ALA A 54 12.61 -3.00 -0.46
CA ALA A 54 12.27 -4.18 0.32
C ALA A 54 11.41 -3.85 1.55
N LYS A 55 11.69 -2.74 2.25
CA LYS A 55 10.86 -2.24 3.36
C LYS A 55 9.43 -1.90 2.88
N ILE A 56 9.30 -1.23 1.73
CA ILE A 56 8.01 -0.90 1.12
C ILE A 56 7.26 -2.17 0.69
N ASN A 57 7.94 -3.12 0.03
CA ASN A 57 7.36 -4.40 -0.37
C ASN A 57 6.83 -5.17 0.84
N LYS A 58 7.61 -5.21 1.93
CA LYS A 58 7.20 -5.85 3.19
C LYS A 58 5.96 -5.19 3.78
N LEU A 59 5.90 -3.85 3.79
CA LEU A 59 4.74 -3.11 4.30
C LEU A 59 3.44 -3.49 3.56
N PHE A 60 3.52 -3.66 2.24
CA PHE A 60 2.36 -3.96 1.41
C PHE A 60 2.16 -5.46 1.10
N GLY A 61 2.92 -6.35 1.74
CA GLY A 61 2.84 -7.80 1.49
C GLY A 61 3.16 -8.21 0.05
N ILE A 62 3.96 -7.41 -0.66
CA ILE A 62 4.35 -7.67 -2.05
C ILE A 62 5.41 -8.78 -2.04
N LYS A 63 5.06 -9.93 -2.62
CA LYS A 63 5.93 -11.12 -2.68
C LYS A 63 7.06 -10.99 -3.71
N ASP A 64 6.85 -10.24 -4.77
CA ASP A 64 7.84 -10.05 -5.83
C ASP A 64 8.85 -8.94 -5.45
N PRO A 65 10.12 -9.25 -5.18
CA PRO A 65 11.12 -8.24 -4.86
C PRO A 65 11.38 -7.29 -6.02
N ALA A 66 11.14 -7.73 -7.27
CA ALA A 66 11.29 -6.93 -8.48
C ALA A 66 10.02 -6.13 -8.84
N TYR A 67 8.99 -6.13 -7.99
CA TYR A 67 7.68 -5.54 -8.28
C TYR A 67 7.78 -4.11 -8.81
N PHE A 68 8.56 -3.23 -8.18
CA PHE A 68 8.71 -1.81 -8.58
C PHE A 68 9.74 -1.55 -9.69
N TYR A 69 10.43 -2.59 -10.18
CA TYR A 69 11.44 -2.47 -11.24
C TYR A 69 10.85 -2.68 -12.63
N GLN A 70 9.58 -3.11 -12.70
CA GLN A 70 8.89 -3.40 -13.95
C GLN A 70 8.54 -2.09 -14.67
N THR A 71 8.95 -1.95 -15.93
CA THR A 71 8.71 -0.76 -16.78
C THR A 71 7.36 -0.79 -17.50
N ASN A 72 6.81 -1.98 -17.74
CA ASN A 72 5.55 -2.17 -18.47
C ASN A 72 4.36 -2.50 -17.55
N PHE A 73 4.51 -2.30 -16.24
CA PHE A 73 3.46 -2.58 -15.27
C PHE A 73 2.59 -1.33 -15.03
N ASN A 74 1.27 -1.52 -15.03
CA ASN A 74 0.35 -0.42 -14.76
C ASN A 74 0.11 -0.28 -13.24
N TYR A 75 0.88 0.61 -12.61
CA TYR A 75 0.72 0.93 -11.18
C TYR A 75 -0.45 1.88 -10.89
N THR A 76 -1.03 2.53 -11.91
CA THR A 76 -2.15 3.47 -11.73
C THR A 76 -3.51 2.77 -11.60
N LYS A 77 -3.59 1.50 -11.97
CA LYS A 77 -4.77 0.67 -11.73
C LYS A 77 -4.64 -0.02 -10.37
N PRO A 78 -5.49 0.31 -9.38
CA PRO A 78 -5.62 -0.53 -8.20
C PRO A 78 -5.90 -1.96 -8.67
N ARG A 79 -5.18 -2.95 -8.14
CA ARG A 79 -5.69 -4.33 -8.22
C ARG A 79 -7.08 -4.26 -7.59
N LYS A 80 -8.11 -4.66 -8.35
CA LYS A 80 -9.52 -4.46 -7.99
C LYS A 80 -9.69 -4.67 -6.47
N GLN A 81 -10.29 -3.69 -5.79
CA GLN A 81 -10.83 -3.77 -4.42
C GLN A 81 -11.96 -4.83 -4.30
N LEU A 82 -12.02 -5.80 -5.22
CA LEU A 82 -12.96 -6.90 -5.09
C LEU A 82 -12.59 -7.63 -3.81
N ASN A 83 -13.43 -7.44 -2.81
CA ASN A 83 -13.47 -8.18 -1.57
C ASN A 83 -12.58 -7.60 -0.45
N CYS A 84 -12.54 -6.27 -0.29
CA CYS A 84 -11.89 -5.65 0.88
C CYS A 84 -12.45 -6.22 2.20
N LYS A 85 -13.77 -6.37 2.29
CA LYS A 85 -14.48 -7.02 3.41
C LYS A 85 -14.02 -8.46 3.64
N GLU A 86 -14.06 -9.30 2.61
CA GLU A 86 -13.69 -10.73 2.75
C GLU A 86 -12.20 -10.90 3.07
N ASN A 87 -11.31 -10.14 2.41
CA ASN A 87 -9.87 -10.18 2.68
C ASN A 87 -9.53 -9.72 4.11
N PHE A 88 -10.25 -8.72 4.62
CA PHE A 88 -10.07 -8.26 6.00
C PHE A 88 -10.53 -9.31 7.00
N LEU A 89 -11.71 -9.89 6.79
CA LEU A 89 -12.24 -10.96 7.65
C LEU A 89 -11.34 -12.20 7.61
N GLU A 90 -10.82 -12.59 6.44
CA GLU A 90 -9.86 -13.69 6.29
C GLU A 90 -8.54 -13.40 7.04
N TYR A 91 -8.03 -12.16 6.97
CA TYR A 91 -6.84 -11.75 7.71
C TYR A 91 -7.04 -11.81 9.23
N ILE A 92 -8.18 -11.36 9.73
CA ILE A 92 -8.50 -11.40 11.16
C ILE A 92 -8.64 -12.86 11.63
N ASN A 93 -9.35 -13.68 10.87
CA ASN A 93 -9.53 -15.10 11.16
C ASN A 93 -8.20 -15.88 11.15
N SER A 94 -7.25 -15.52 10.28
CA SER A 94 -5.93 -16.16 10.21
C SER A 94 -4.91 -15.62 11.23
N SER A 95 -5.03 -14.37 11.66
CA SER A 95 -4.08 -13.71 12.56
C SER A 95 -4.42 -13.86 14.04
N HIS A 96 -5.69 -14.11 14.37
CA HIS A 96 -6.11 -14.29 15.76
C HIS A 96 -5.90 -15.74 16.21
N LYS A 97 -5.01 -15.95 17.21
CA LYS A 97 -4.75 -17.28 17.79
C LYS A 97 -5.88 -17.80 18.70
N GLY A 98 -6.90 -16.98 18.96
CA GLY A 98 -8.13 -17.37 19.64
C GLY A 98 -9.31 -17.31 18.68
N THR A 99 -10.40 -18.02 18.98
CA THR A 99 -11.67 -17.84 18.28
C THR A 99 -12.14 -16.40 18.47
N ALA A 100 -12.20 -15.63 17.39
CA ALA A 100 -12.84 -14.32 17.39
C ALA A 100 -14.26 -14.47 17.95
N THR A 101 -14.62 -13.69 18.97
CA THR A 101 -15.97 -13.75 19.52
C THR A 101 -16.96 -13.16 18.50
N PRO A 102 -18.22 -13.63 18.47
CA PRO A 102 -19.23 -13.12 17.56
C PRO A 102 -19.34 -11.58 17.59
N GLU A 103 -19.24 -10.97 18.78
CA GLU A 103 -19.33 -9.52 18.97
C GLU A 103 -18.16 -8.77 18.33
N LEU A 104 -16.97 -9.36 18.32
CA LEU A 104 -15.80 -8.77 17.69
C LEU A 104 -15.94 -8.78 16.15
N ASN A 105 -16.48 -9.87 15.60
CA ASN A 105 -16.73 -9.99 14.17
C ASN A 105 -17.84 -9.02 13.72
N GLU A 106 -18.93 -8.90 14.47
CA GLU A 106 -19.96 -7.90 14.20
C GLU A 106 -19.39 -6.48 14.23
N GLY A 107 -18.52 -6.17 15.21
CA GLY A 107 -17.82 -4.88 15.27
C GLY A 107 -16.96 -4.59 14.04
N PHE A 108 -16.29 -5.61 13.50
CA PHE A 108 -15.52 -5.48 12.26
C PHE A 108 -16.40 -5.30 11.02
N GLU A 109 -17.53 -5.98 10.93
CA GLU A 109 -18.48 -5.80 9.83
C GLU A 109 -19.01 -4.36 9.79
N VAL A 110 -19.44 -3.82 10.94
CA VAL A 110 -19.92 -2.43 11.05
C VAL A 110 -18.83 -1.43 10.65
N PHE A 111 -17.58 -1.66 11.07
CA PHE A 111 -16.46 -0.79 10.70
C PHE A 111 -16.20 -0.80 9.19
N ILE A 112 -16.24 -1.96 8.55
CA ILE A 112 -16.05 -2.09 7.10
C ILE A 112 -17.19 -1.40 6.35
N ASP A 113 -18.44 -1.61 6.76
CA ASP A 113 -19.61 -0.98 6.12
C ASP A 113 -19.52 0.55 6.21
N LEU A 114 -19.01 1.09 7.32
CA LEU A 114 -18.75 2.53 7.46
C LEU A 114 -17.65 3.02 6.51
N VAL A 115 -16.56 2.26 6.33
CA VAL A 115 -15.48 2.60 5.39
C VAL A 115 -16.00 2.59 3.94
N GLU A 116 -16.77 1.56 3.56
CA GLU A 116 -17.37 1.48 2.23
C GLU A 116 -18.35 2.64 1.97
N LEU A 117 -19.15 3.03 2.98
CA LEU A 117 -20.02 4.19 2.90
C LEU A 117 -19.22 5.49 2.67
N ILE A 118 -18.10 5.68 3.39
CA ILE A 118 -17.23 6.85 3.19
C ILE A 118 -16.68 6.88 1.76
N ASP A 119 -16.28 5.74 1.21
CA ASP A 119 -15.78 5.65 -0.17
C ASP A 119 -16.87 5.98 -1.20
N ILE A 120 -18.11 5.51 -0.99
CA ILE A 120 -19.27 5.88 -1.83
C ILE A 120 -19.55 7.39 -1.76
N LEU A 121 -19.51 7.98 -0.57
CA LEU A 121 -19.71 9.42 -0.38
C LEU A 121 -18.62 10.24 -1.08
N LYS A 122 -17.36 9.84 -0.96
CA LYS A 122 -16.25 10.47 -1.70
C LYS A 122 -16.43 10.37 -3.21
N ALA A 123 -16.91 9.24 -3.71
CA ALA A 123 -17.13 9.02 -5.14
C ALA A 123 -18.29 9.87 -5.71
N THR A 124 -19.29 10.18 -4.88
CA THR A 124 -20.48 10.96 -5.27
C THR A 124 -20.32 12.47 -5.10
N THR A 125 -19.31 12.92 -4.34
CA THR A 125 -19.03 14.35 -4.11
C THR A 125 -17.98 14.92 -5.10
N LYS A 126 -17.84 14.31 -6.28
CA LYS A 126 -16.94 14.77 -7.35
C LYS A 126 -17.58 15.81 -8.26
#